data_AF-A0A7S2YGY5-F1
#
_entry.id   AF-A0A7S2YGY5-F1
#
_cell.length_a   1.000
_cell.length_b   1.000
_cell.length_c   1.000
_cell.angle_alpha   90.00
_cell.angle_beta   90.00
_cell.angle_gamma   90.00
#
_symmetry.space_group_name_H-M   'P 1'
#
loop_
_entity.id
_entity.type
_entity.pdbx_description
1 polymer ?
#
loop_
_entity_poly.entity_id
_entity_poly.type
_entity_poly.pdbx_seq_one_letter_code
_entity_poly.pdbx_strand_id
1 'polypeptide(L)'
;FAFALFLVLLLNGLANHRHRHLAMKSGVLMRTALVNVIYEHVLHLTPRGRANLTSGEVSTLVAVDTQKVFEAAQEGNLVWSLPLSIILVTSFLLIIMGPVTLVGICVLISFLPIGTFVTA
;
A
#
# COMPACT_ATOMS: atom_id res chain seq x y z
N PHE A 1 1.69 -25.79 -23.99
CA PHE A 1 2.38 -24.61 -23.41
C PHE A 1 1.53 -23.34 -23.51
N ALA A 2 1.10 -22.92 -24.72
CA ALA A 2 0.28 -21.70 -24.89
C ALA A 2 -1.01 -21.67 -24.06
N PHE A 3 -1.77 -22.77 -24.00
CA PHE A 3 -3.00 -22.84 -23.19
C PHE A 3 -2.72 -22.72 -21.68
N ALA A 4 -1.60 -23.29 -21.20
CA ALA A 4 -1.21 -23.21 -19.80
C ALA A 4 -0.79 -21.78 -19.42
N LEU A 5 0.01 -21.10 -20.25
CA LEU A 5 0.35 -19.69 -20.05
C LEU A 5 -0.87 -18.79 -20.07
N PHE A 6 -1.80 -19.04 -21.00
CA PHE A 6 -3.06 -18.30 -21.08
C PHE A 6 -3.87 -18.44 -19.78
N LEU A 7 -4.02 -19.67 -19.26
CA LEU A 7 -4.71 -19.92 -18.00
C LEU A 7 -4.04 -19.20 -16.82
N VAL A 8 -2.70 -19.26 -16.74
CA VAL A 8 -1.93 -18.59 -15.68
C VAL A 8 -2.12 -17.08 -15.73
N LEU A 9 -2.05 -16.47 -16.92
CA LEU A 9 -2.23 -15.02 -17.09
C LEU A 9 -3.66 -14.59 -16.74
N LEU A 10 -4.67 -15.39 -17.11
CA LEU A 10 -6.06 -15.14 -16.72
C LEU A 10 -6.25 -15.20 -15.21
N LEU A 11 -5.73 -16.24 -14.56
CA LEU A 11 -5.80 -16.39 -13.10
C LEU A 11 -5.08 -15.25 -12.39
N ASN A 12 -3.90 -14.85 -12.88
CA ASN A 12 -3.15 -13.73 -12.34
C ASN A 12 -3.94 -12.41 -12.43
N GLY A 13 -4.53 -12.13 -13.60
CA GLY A 13 -5.37 -10.95 -13.80
C GLY A 13 -6.59 -10.92 -12.88
N LEU A 14 -7.31 -12.04 -12.78
CA LEU A 14 -8.48 -12.17 -11.89
C LEU A 14 -8.10 -12.02 -10.42
N ALA A 15 -7.02 -12.68 -9.98
CA ALA A 15 -6.53 -12.60 -8.61
C ALA A 15 -6.10 -11.18 -8.25
N ASN A 16 -5.38 -10.49 -9.14
CA ASN A 16 -4.95 -9.12 -8.93
C ASN A 16 -6.15 -8.15 -8.86
N HIS A 17 -7.12 -8.33 -9.76
CA HIS A 17 -8.34 -7.51 -9.75
C HIS A 17 -9.18 -7.76 -8.49
N ARG A 18 -9.23 -9.02 -8.02
CA ARG A 18 -9.89 -9.39 -6.77
C ARG A 18 -9.19 -8.78 -5.58
N HIS A 19 -7.86 -8.85 -5.52
CA HIS A 19 -7.05 -8.25 -4.46
C HIS A 19 -7.26 -6.73 -4.41
N ARG A 20 -7.18 -6.03 -5.56
CA ARG A 20 -7.49 -4.59 -5.64
C ARG A 20 -8.90 -4.27 -5.16
N HIS A 21 -9.90 -5.05 -5.55
CA HIS A 21 -11.26 -4.83 -5.11
C HIS A 21 -11.41 -5.02 -3.59
N LEU A 22 -10.76 -6.05 -3.01
CA LEU A 22 -10.78 -6.27 -1.57
C LEU A 22 -10.08 -5.13 -0.83
N ALA A 23 -8.90 -4.72 -1.29
CA ALA A 23 -8.14 -3.61 -0.72
C ALA A 23 -8.92 -2.29 -0.78
N MET A 24 -9.61 -2.01 -1.90
CA MET A 24 -10.51 -0.85 -2.03
C MET A 24 -11.65 -0.92 -1.02
N LYS A 25 -12.28 -2.10 -0.86
CA LYS A 25 -13.40 -2.28 0.07
C LYS A 25 -12.96 -2.11 1.53
N SER A 26 -11.81 -2.66 1.92
CA SER A 26 -11.26 -2.46 3.26
C SER A 26 -10.84 -1.00 3.49
N GLY A 27 -10.23 -0.35 2.49
CA GLY A 27 -9.87 1.05 2.57
C GLY A 27 -11.09 1.95 2.79
N VAL A 28 -12.16 1.76 2.01
CA VAL A 28 -13.40 2.54 2.16
C VAL A 28 -14.02 2.35 3.55
N LEU A 29 -14.07 1.11 4.05
CA LEU A 29 -14.57 0.82 5.40
C LEU A 29 -13.73 1.50 6.50
N MET A 30 -12.42 1.48 6.36
CA MET A 30 -11.51 2.11 7.32
C MET A 30 -11.66 3.64 7.30
N ARG A 31 -11.82 4.22 6.10
CA ARG A 31 -12.11 5.64 5.89
C ARG A 31 -13.43 6.06 6.54
N THR A 32 -14.53 5.34 6.30
CA THR A 32 -15.83 5.70 6.89
C THR A 32 -15.85 5.53 8.39
N ALA A 33 -15.19 4.50 8.94
CA ALA A 33 -15.06 4.30 10.38
C ALA A 33 -14.28 5.44 11.07
N LEU A 34 -13.15 5.88 10.48
CA LEU A 34 -12.36 7.00 10.99
C LEU A 34 -13.16 8.31 11.01
N VAL A 35 -13.85 8.61 9.91
CA VAL A 35 -14.72 9.79 9.83
C VAL A 35 -15.77 9.73 10.93
N ASN A 36 -16.45 8.59 11.11
CA ASN A 36 -17.49 8.44 12.12
C ASN A 36 -16.97 8.68 13.54
N VAL A 37 -15.82 8.08 13.90
CA VAL A 37 -15.18 8.26 15.22
C VAL A 37 -14.77 9.70 15.46
N ILE A 38 -14.21 10.38 14.45
CA ILE A 38 -13.78 11.79 14.59
C ILE A 38 -15.01 12.70 14.75
N TYR A 39 -16.08 12.47 13.99
CA TYR A 39 -17.32 13.23 14.14
C TYR A 39 -17.95 13.04 15.53
N GLU A 40 -17.98 11.81 16.04
CA GLU A 40 -18.46 11.51 17.39
C GLU A 40 -17.61 12.22 18.46
N HIS A 41 -16.28 12.20 18.29
CA HIS A 41 -15.35 12.88 19.20
C HIS A 41 -15.52 14.40 19.20
N VAL A 42 -15.70 15.01 18.03
CA VAL A 42 -15.92 16.46 17.86
C VAL A 42 -17.27 16.90 18.45
N LEU A 43 -18.28 16.03 18.41
CA LEU A 43 -19.59 16.29 19.03
C LEU A 43 -19.54 16.23 20.56
N HIS A 44 -18.68 15.39 21.14
CA HIS A 44 -18.48 15.28 22.59
C HIS A 44 -17.47 16.29 23.17
N LEU A 45 -16.82 17.12 22.34
CA LEU A 45 -15.86 18.10 22.81
C LEU A 45 -16.51 19.27 23.58
N THR A 46 -15.93 19.62 24.73
CA THR A 46 -16.39 20.75 25.55
C THR A 46 -16.16 22.12 24.86
N PRO A 47 -16.93 23.16 25.23
CA PRO A 47 -16.90 24.48 24.56
C PRO A 47 -15.52 25.15 24.46
N ARG A 48 -14.62 24.88 25.41
CA ARG A 48 -13.23 25.41 25.42
C ARG A 48 -12.33 24.75 24.37
N GLY A 49 -12.59 23.49 24.01
CA GLY A 49 -11.91 22.79 22.91
C GLY A 49 -12.44 23.20 21.54
N ARG A 50 -13.76 23.43 21.43
CA ARG A 50 -14.40 23.97 20.21
C ARG A 50 -13.89 25.34 19.79
N ALA A 51 -13.42 26.17 20.72
CA ALA A 51 -12.89 27.49 20.43
C ALA A 51 -11.57 27.47 19.63
N ASN A 52 -10.81 26.37 19.68
CA ASN A 52 -9.54 26.19 18.96
C ASN A 52 -9.68 25.39 17.66
N LEU A 53 -10.87 24.85 17.35
CA LEU A 53 -11.11 23.99 16.20
C LEU A 53 -12.28 24.58 15.41
N THR A 54 -12.00 25.35 14.35
CA THR A 54 -13.06 25.76 13.45
C THR A 54 -13.63 24.52 12.75
N SER A 55 -14.95 24.50 12.54
CA SER A 55 -15.62 23.40 11.84
C SER A 55 -15.04 23.12 10.45
N GLY A 56 -14.42 24.14 9.83
CA GLY A 56 -13.68 24.03 8.57
C GLY A 56 -12.33 23.29 8.72
N GLU A 57 -11.51 23.64 9.70
CA GLU A 57 -10.22 22.96 9.95
C GLU A 57 -10.40 21.48 10.30
N VAL A 58 -11.42 21.13 11.10
CA VAL A 58 -11.75 19.74 11.41
C VAL A 58 -12.11 18.97 10.14
N SER A 59 -12.97 19.53 9.28
CA SER A 59 -13.38 18.86 8.04
C SER A 59 -12.21 18.68 7.07
N THR A 60 -11.30 19.65 7.00
CA THR A 60 -10.09 19.60 6.17
C THR A 60 -9.08 18.60 6.71
N LEU A 61 -8.86 18.57 8.03
CA LEU A 61 -7.97 17.62 8.69
C LEU A 61 -8.49 16.19 8.52
N VAL A 62 -9.79 15.97 8.73
CA VAL A 62 -10.45 14.69 8.48
C VAL A 62 -10.30 14.28 7.01
N ALA A 63 -10.50 15.20 6.05
CA ALA A 63 -10.36 14.88 4.64
C ALA A 63 -8.94 14.43 4.28
N VAL A 64 -7.90 15.12 4.76
CA VAL A 64 -6.49 14.80 4.50
C VAL A 64 -6.06 13.51 5.19
N ASP A 65 -6.30 13.38 6.50
CA ASP A 65 -5.81 12.23 7.26
C ASP A 65 -6.54 10.95 6.85
N THR A 66 -7.83 11.03 6.57
CA THR A 66 -8.57 9.85 6.12
C THR A 66 -8.16 9.41 4.71
N GLN A 67 -7.80 10.35 3.84
CA GLN A 67 -7.25 10.04 2.52
C GLN A 67 -5.88 9.36 2.64
N LYS A 68 -4.98 9.87 3.49
CA LYS A 68 -3.67 9.25 3.75
C LYS A 68 -3.79 7.86 4.37
N VAL A 69 -4.73 7.65 5.30
CA VAL A 69 -4.95 6.34 5.91
C VAL A 69 -5.57 5.35 4.91
N PHE A 70 -6.47 5.82 4.03
CA PHE A 70 -6.98 5.02 2.92
C PHE A 70 -5.85 4.55 2.01
N GLU A 71 -4.98 5.47 1.60
CA GLU A 71 -3.80 5.17 0.79
C GLU A 71 -2.85 4.22 1.52
N ALA A 72 -2.55 4.44 2.80
CA ALA A 72 -1.69 3.56 3.59
C ALA A 72 -2.29 2.15 3.78
N ALA A 73 -3.61 2.00 3.92
CA ALA A 73 -4.27 0.70 4.01
C ALA A 73 -4.23 -0.07 2.67
N GLN A 74 -4.31 0.66 1.56
CA GLN A 74 -4.22 0.08 0.22
C GLN A 74 -2.77 -0.30 -0.12
N GLU A 75 -1.83 0.61 0.10
CA GLU A 75 -0.40 0.44 -0.19
C GLU A 75 0.32 -0.46 0.84
N GLY A 76 -0.21 -0.57 2.06
CA GLY A 76 0.37 -1.43 3.11
C GLY A 76 0.43 -2.90 2.72
N ASN A 77 -0.55 -3.39 1.94
CA ASN A 77 -0.49 -4.74 1.36
C ASN A 77 0.68 -4.90 0.38
N LEU A 78 1.04 -3.85 -0.36
CA LEU A 78 2.19 -3.86 -1.25
C LEU A 78 3.50 -3.80 -0.47
N VAL A 79 3.56 -3.01 0.61
CA VAL A 79 4.74 -2.89 1.48
C VAL A 79 5.17 -4.25 2.06
N TRP A 80 4.22 -5.10 2.46
CA TRP A 80 4.55 -6.47 2.93
C TRP A 80 4.81 -7.45 1.78
N SER A 81 4.15 -7.27 0.63
CA SER A 81 4.31 -8.17 -0.52
C SER A 81 5.66 -8.01 -1.22
N LEU A 82 6.21 -6.79 -1.26
CA LEU A 82 7.51 -6.48 -1.85
C LEU A 82 8.67 -7.31 -1.26
N PRO A 83 8.94 -7.32 0.06
CA PRO A 83 10.04 -8.09 0.63
C PRO A 83 9.84 -9.61 0.44
N LEU A 84 8.60 -10.09 0.56
CA LEU A 84 8.29 -11.50 0.33
C LEU A 84 8.58 -11.93 -1.11
N SER A 85 8.23 -11.07 -2.07
CA SER A 85 8.56 -11.28 -3.49
C SER A 85 10.08 -11.28 -3.73
N ILE A 86 10.82 -10.34 -3.15
CA ILE A 86 12.28 -10.27 -3.28
C ILE A 86 12.94 -11.56 -2.75
N ILE A 87 12.50 -12.07 -1.60
CA ILE A 87 13.03 -13.31 -1.01
C ILE A 87 12.71 -14.51 -1.90
N LEU A 88 11.48 -14.63 -2.40
CA LEU A 88 11.09 -15.73 -3.30
C LEU A 88 11.86 -15.69 -4.62
N VAL A 89 11.96 -14.53 -5.25
CA VAL A 89 12.73 -14.38 -6.50
C VAL A 89 14.19 -14.70 -6.26
N THR A 90 14.79 -14.16 -5.19
CA THR A 90 16.20 -14.42 -4.84
C THR A 90 16.46 -15.91 -4.61
N SER A 91 15.62 -16.58 -3.83
CA SER A 91 15.77 -18.02 -3.57
C SER A 91 15.62 -18.86 -4.83
N PHE A 92 14.62 -18.57 -5.67
CA PHE A 92 14.41 -19.29 -6.92
C PHE A 92 15.57 -19.11 -7.92
N LEU A 93 16.08 -17.89 -8.00
CA LEU A 93 17.17 -17.53 -8.90
C LEU A 93 18.50 -18.16 -8.44
N LEU A 94 18.74 -18.26 -7.13
CA LEU A 94 19.88 -19.01 -6.57
C LEU A 94 19.81 -20.51 -6.88
N ILE A 95 18.62 -21.11 -6.86
CA ILE A 95 18.44 -22.54 -7.17
C ILE A 95 18.69 -22.83 -8.65
N ILE A 96 18.26 -21.95 -9.56
CA ILE A 96 18.37 -22.17 -11.01
C ILE A 96 19.75 -21.77 -11.54
N MET A 97 20.29 -20.62 -11.12
CA MET A 97 21.50 -20.02 -11.71
C MET A 97 22.75 -20.13 -10.81
N GLY A 98 22.60 -20.62 -9.57
CA GLY A 98 23.71 -20.74 -8.62
C GLY A 98 24.20 -19.38 -8.07
N PRO A 99 25.45 -19.28 -7.58
CA PRO A 99 25.96 -18.10 -6.86
C PRO A 99 26.07 -16.83 -7.70
N VAL A 100 26.12 -16.95 -9.03
CA VAL A 100 26.28 -15.83 -9.98
C VAL A 100 25.17 -14.79 -9.83
N THR A 101 24.01 -15.23 -9.37
CA THR A 101 22.84 -14.43 -9.02
C THR A 101 23.12 -13.26 -8.07
N LEU A 102 24.11 -13.40 -7.17
CA LEU A 102 24.50 -12.35 -6.22
C LEU A 102 24.98 -11.07 -6.91
N VAL A 103 25.61 -11.18 -8.08
CA VAL A 103 26.06 -10.01 -8.85
C VAL A 103 24.87 -9.20 -9.36
N GLY A 104 23.83 -9.88 -9.87
CA GLY A 104 22.61 -9.22 -10.32
C GLY A 104 21.85 -8.53 -9.19
N ILE A 105 21.82 -9.14 -8.01
CA ILE A 105 21.22 -8.54 -6.80
C ILE A 105 22.00 -7.31 -6.35
N CYS A 106 23.34 -7.34 -6.38
CA CYS A 106 24.17 -6.18 -6.06
C CYS A 106 23.90 -5.00 -7.00
N VAL A 107 23.75 -5.26 -8.30
CA VAL A 107 23.41 -4.21 -9.28
C VAL A 107 22.03 -3.62 -8.99
N LEU A 108 21.02 -4.47 -8.75
CA LEU A 108 19.67 -4.02 -8.39
C LEU A 108 19.67 -3.12 -7.14
N ILE A 109 20.42 -3.49 -6.11
CA ILE A 109 20.54 -2.69 -4.88
C ILE A 109 21.24 -1.36 -5.17
N SER A 110 22.21 -1.30 -6.09
CA SER A 110 22.87 -0.05 -6.50
C SER A 110 21.96 0.88 -7.32
N PHE A 111 20.97 0.33 -8.04
CA PHE A 111 20.00 1.14 -8.78
C PHE A 111 18.95 1.85 -7.90
N LEU A 112 18.60 1.25 -6.76
CA LEU A 112 17.68 1.86 -5.78
C LEU A 112 18.10 3.27 -5.31
N PRO A 113 19.34 3.51 -4.82
CA PRO A 113 19.77 4.82 -4.37
C PRO A 113 19.81 5.82 -5.53
N ILE A 114 20.25 5.39 -6.72
CA ILE A 114 20.30 6.26 -7.91
C ILE A 114 18.90 6.78 -8.26
N GLY A 115 17.88 5.91 -8.20
CA GLY A 115 16.49 6.31 -8.42
C GLY A 115 16.01 7.35 -7.40
N THR A 116 16.32 7.17 -6.11
CA THR A 116 15.95 8.15 -5.07
C THR A 116 16.69 9.48 -5.22
N PHE A 117 17.97 9.47 -5.60
CA PHE A 117 18.76 10.68 -5.82
C PHE A 117 18.32 11.49 -7.04
N VAL A 118 17.79 10.83 -8.08
CA VAL A 118 17.27 11.51 -9.28
C VAL A 118 15.88 12.11 -9.05
N THR A 119 15.09 11.52 -8.15
CA THR A 119 13.71 11.94 -7.89
C THR A 119 13.62 12.96 -6.73
N ALA A 120 14.66 13.04 -5.89
CA ALA A 120 14.81 14.04 -4.83
C ALA A 120 15.34 15.36 -5.38
#